data_AF-A0A1C5TM53-F1
#
_entry.id   AF-A0A1C5TM53-F1
#
_cell.length_a   1.000
_cell.length_b   1.000
_cell.length_c   1.000
_cell.angle_alpha   90.00
_cell.angle_beta   90.00
_cell.angle_gamma   90.00
#
_symmetry.space_group_name_H-M   'P 1'
#
loop_
_entity.id
_entity.type
_entity.pdbx_description
1 polymer ?
#
loop_
_entity_poly.entity_id
_entity_poly.type
_entity_poly.pdbx_seq_one_letter_code
_entity_poly.pdbx_strand_id
1 'polypeptide(L)'
;MTIFVVAIGSPGIAGIPGTATMAASVGLSGVGMGAQFGMVSPILAIDPIIDMPRTMINVTGSLTNALVVDKMMGNLNLDDYNDMSLNTLDRKANKESAEK
;
A
#
# COMPACT_ATOMS: atom_id res chain seq x y z
N MET A 1 8.57 21.78 -1.63
CA MET A 1 7.21 21.98 -2.17
C MET A 1 6.56 20.66 -2.57
N THR A 2 7.11 19.93 -3.55
CA THR A 2 6.51 18.69 -4.09
C THR A 2 6.17 17.61 -3.05
N ILE A 3 7.07 17.35 -2.09
CA ILE A 3 6.84 16.35 -1.05
C ILE A 3 5.60 16.70 -0.20
N PHE A 4 5.40 17.98 0.13
CA PHE A 4 4.23 18.42 0.89
C PHE A 4 2.93 18.23 0.11
N VAL A 5 2.94 18.61 -1.18
CA VAL A 5 1.79 18.43 -2.09
C VAL A 5 1.40 16.96 -2.18
N VAL A 6 2.39 16.08 -2.39
CA VAL A 6 2.16 14.63 -2.52
C VAL A 6 1.72 14.02 -1.19
N ALA A 7 2.34 14.39 -0.07
CA ALA A 7 1.99 13.85 1.25
C ALA A 7 0.56 14.23 1.67
N ILE A 8 0.15 15.48 1.45
CA ILE A 8 -1.19 15.97 1.79
C ILE A 8 -2.24 15.45 0.78
N GLY A 9 -1.86 15.30 -0.49
CA GLY A 9 -2.75 14.81 -1.54
C GLY A 9 -2.98 13.30 -1.51
N SER A 10 -2.05 12.52 -0.94
CA SER A 10 -2.07 11.06 -0.93
C SER A 10 -3.35 10.44 -0.33
N PRO A 11 -3.88 10.88 0.83
CA PRO A 11 -5.13 10.34 1.38
C PRO A 11 -6.33 10.49 0.44
N GLY A 12 -6.36 11.54 -0.39
CA GLY A 12 -7.45 11.81 -1.32
C GLY A 12 -7.49 10.89 -2.55
N ILE A 13 -6.43 10.10 -2.79
CA ILE A 13 -6.31 9.20 -3.95
C ILE A 13 -6.48 7.73 -3.52
N ALA A 14 -6.58 7.45 -2.22
CA ALA A 14 -6.73 6.10 -1.70
C ALA A 14 -8.03 5.43 -2.21
N GLY A 15 -7.91 4.23 -2.79
CA GLY A 15 -9.06 3.38 -3.16
C GLY A 15 -9.71 3.67 -4.52
N ILE A 16 -9.18 4.61 -5.31
CA ILE A 16 -9.71 4.94 -6.65
C ILE A 16 -8.97 4.13 -7.73
N PRO A 17 -9.66 3.53 -8.73
CA PRO A 17 -8.99 2.90 -9.87
C PRO A 17 -8.21 3.91 -10.72
N GLY A 18 -7.02 3.56 -11.20
CA GLY A 18 -6.18 4.47 -12.00
C GLY A 18 -5.41 5.50 -11.17
N THR A 19 -4.89 5.09 -10.01
CA THR A 19 -4.22 5.95 -9.04
C THR A 19 -3.04 6.76 -9.60
N ALA A 20 -2.32 6.25 -10.59
CA ALA A 20 -1.15 6.95 -11.15
C ALA A 20 -1.52 8.19 -11.96
N THR A 21 -2.60 8.14 -12.74
CA THR A 21 -3.12 9.30 -13.49
C THR A 21 -3.58 10.39 -12.53
N MET A 22 -4.29 10.01 -11.46
CA MET A 22 -4.78 10.95 -10.45
C MET A 22 -3.61 11.55 -9.64
N ALA A 23 -2.65 10.73 -9.24
CA ALA A 23 -1.45 11.19 -8.52
C ALA A 23 -0.58 12.12 -9.37
N ALA A 24 -0.39 11.81 -10.66
CA ALA A 24 0.30 12.68 -11.59
C ALA A 24 -0.41 14.02 -11.77
N SER A 25 -1.74 14.01 -11.90
CA SER A 25 -2.55 15.24 -12.08
C SER A 25 -2.49 16.15 -10.85
N VAL A 26 -2.74 15.59 -9.67
CA VAL A 26 -2.71 16.33 -8.40
C VAL A 26 -1.29 16.81 -8.08
N GLY A 27 -0.28 15.96 -8.31
CA GLY A 27 1.13 16.28 -8.10
C GLY A 27 1.62 17.43 -8.98
N LEU A 28 1.40 17.36 -10.30
CA LEU A 28 1.79 18.42 -11.23
C LEU A 28 0.99 19.71 -10.99
N SER A 29 -0.31 19.61 -10.77
CA SER A 29 -1.15 20.78 -10.51
C SER A 29 -0.77 21.48 -9.21
N GLY A 30 -0.49 20.72 -8.15
CA GLY A 30 -0.11 21.28 -6.86
C GLY A 30 1.27 21.94 -6.82
N VAL A 31 2.15 21.66 -7.80
CA VAL A 31 3.41 22.39 -7.99
C VAL A 31 3.34 23.46 -9.08
N GLY A 32 2.15 23.71 -9.66
CA GLY A 32 1.94 24.72 -10.70
C GLY A 32 2.33 24.28 -12.12
N MET A 33 2.61 22.99 -12.33
CA MET A 33 3.02 22.41 -13.62
C MET A 33 1.91 21.61 -14.31
N GLY A 34 0.64 21.85 -13.99
CA GLY A 34 -0.50 21.11 -14.55
C GLY A 34 -0.54 21.06 -16.09
N ALA A 35 -0.10 22.13 -16.76
CA ALA A 35 -0.02 22.18 -18.23
C ALA A 35 0.94 21.15 -18.84
N GLN A 36 1.85 20.57 -18.03
CA GLN A 36 2.86 19.60 -18.45
C GLN A 36 2.39 18.16 -18.33
N PHE A 37 1.12 17.92 -17.97
CA PHE A 37 0.57 16.57 -17.74
C PHE A 37 0.74 15.64 -18.94
N GLY A 38 0.68 16.16 -20.17
CA GLY A 38 0.90 15.38 -21.39
C GLY A 38 2.27 14.69 -21.46
N MET A 39 3.30 15.24 -20.79
CA MET A 39 4.64 14.63 -20.74
C MET A 39 4.72 13.40 -19.82
N VAL A 40 3.70 13.15 -18.99
CA VAL A 40 3.64 11.98 -18.10
C VAL A 40 3.11 10.74 -18.82
N SER A 41 2.57 10.88 -20.04
CA SER A 41 1.97 9.78 -20.81
C SER A 41 2.88 8.55 -20.99
N PRO A 42 4.21 8.67 -21.26
CA PRO A 42 5.09 7.50 -21.31
C PRO A 42 5.24 6.77 -19.96
N ILE A 43 5.15 7.50 -18.85
CA ILE A 43 5.21 6.93 -17.50
C ILE A 43 3.91 6.19 -17.18
N LEU A 44 2.76 6.74 -17.60
CA LEU A 44 1.46 6.07 -17.45
C LEU A 44 1.38 4.77 -18.28
N ALA A 45 2.11 4.68 -19.40
CA ALA A 45 2.15 3.45 -20.20
C ALA A 45 2.84 2.29 -19.47
N ILE A 46 3.79 2.58 -18.57
CA ILE A 46 4.46 1.57 -17.74
C ILE A 46 3.82 1.43 -16.35
N ASP A 47 2.71 2.12 -16.09
CA ASP A 47 2.03 2.13 -14.80
C ASP A 47 1.81 0.73 -14.21
N PRO A 48 1.31 -0.28 -14.95
CA PRO A 48 1.08 -1.62 -14.38
C PRO A 48 2.33 -2.26 -13.76
N ILE A 49 3.52 -1.94 -14.26
CA ILE A 49 4.79 -2.47 -13.72
C ILE A 49 5.19 -1.76 -12.43
N ILE A 50 5.05 -0.43 -12.39
CA ILE A 50 5.43 0.38 -11.22
C ILE A 50 4.34 0.39 -10.14
N ASP A 51 3.10 0.09 -10.50
CA ASP A 51 1.97 0.08 -9.58
C ASP A 51 1.98 -1.14 -8.65
N MET A 52 2.50 -2.27 -9.15
CA MET A 52 2.67 -3.49 -8.37
C MET A 52 3.58 -3.29 -7.15
N PRO A 53 4.84 -2.82 -7.27
CA PRO A 53 5.69 -2.56 -6.11
C PRO A 53 5.13 -1.43 -5.24
N ARG A 54 4.46 -0.42 -5.82
CA ARG A 54 3.77 0.64 -5.08
C ARG A 54 2.69 0.08 -4.16
N THR A 55 1.90 -0.86 -4.65
CA THR A 55 0.85 -1.51 -3.85
C THR A 55 1.47 -2.43 -2.79
N MET A 56 2.49 -3.20 -3.15
CA MET A 56 3.20 -4.08 -2.21
C MET A 56 3.74 -3.31 -1.01
N ILE A 57 4.48 -2.23 -1.23
CA ILE A 57 5.11 -1.47 -0.14
C ILE A 57 4.06 -0.80 0.76
N ASN A 58 2.95 -0.32 0.20
CA ASN A 58 1.87 0.28 0.97
C ASN A 58 1.20 -0.76 1.90
N VAL A 59 0.94 -1.97 1.40
CA VAL A 59 0.37 -3.06 2.20
C VAL A 59 1.35 -3.52 3.29
N THR A 60 2.62 -3.74 2.95
CA THR A 60 3.65 -4.13 3.92
C THR A 60 3.87 -3.04 4.98
N GLY A 61 3.80 -1.76 4.60
CA GLY A 61 3.87 -0.63 5.52
C GLY A 61 2.71 -0.61 6.51
N SER A 62 1.48 -0.86 6.05
CA SER A 62 0.30 -0.97 6.93
C SER A 62 0.42 -2.13 7.91
N LEU A 63 0.89 -3.30 7.47
CA LEU A 63 1.16 -4.46 8.35
C LEU A 63 2.23 -4.14 9.40
N THR A 64 3.32 -3.47 8.98
CA THR A 64 4.38 -3.05 9.89
C THR A 64 3.86 -2.08 10.94
N ASN A 65 3.06 -1.09 10.53
CA ASN A 65 2.45 -0.14 11.46
C ASN A 65 1.50 -0.83 12.44
N ALA A 66 0.71 -1.81 11.97
CA ALA A 66 -0.15 -2.60 12.83
C ALA A 66 0.65 -3.33 13.92
N LEU A 67 1.74 -4.02 13.56
CA LEU A 67 2.63 -4.70 14.52
C LEU A 67 3.29 -3.73 15.50
N VAL A 68 3.71 -2.55 15.03
CA VAL A 68 4.30 -1.51 15.88
C VAL A 68 3.28 -1.01 16.89
N VAL A 69 2.07 -0.68 16.45
CA VAL A 69 0.98 -0.22 17.33
C VAL A 69 0.60 -1.31 18.34
N ASP A 70 0.47 -2.56 17.89
CA ASP A 70 0.11 -3.70 18.74
C ASP A 70 1.16 -3.93 19.85
N LYS A 71 2.45 -3.79 19.51
CA LYS A 71 3.55 -3.82 20.47
C LYS A 71 3.50 -2.64 21.44
N MET A 72 3.18 -1.44 20.96
CA MET A 72 3.06 -0.25 21.80
C MET A 72 1.89 -0.32 22.77
N MET A 73 0.79 -0.97 22.37
CA MET A 73 -0.40 -1.18 23.22
C MET A 73 -0.23 -2.35 24.20
N GLY A 74 0.83 -3.15 24.07
CA GLY A 74 1.08 -4.33 24.91
C GLY A 74 0.18 -5.52 24.55
N ASN A 75 -0.49 -5.45 23.40
CA ASN A 75 -1.40 -6.47 22.90
C ASN A 75 -0.68 -7.54 22.05
N LEU A 76 0.56 -7.26 21.62
CA LEU A 76 1.35 -8.19 20.82
C LEU A 76 1.88 -9.35 21.66
N ASN A 77 1.34 -10.55 21.42
CA ASN A 77 1.89 -11.79 21.94
C ASN A 77 3.11 -12.22 21.09
N LEU A 78 4.31 -12.03 21.65
CA LEU A 78 5.57 -12.38 20.99
C LEU A 78 5.79 -13.89 20.89
N ASP A 79 5.20 -14.67 21.80
CA ASP A 79 5.32 -16.13 21.76
C ASP A 79 4.53 -16.69 20.58
N ASP A 80 3.29 -16.20 20.37
CA ASP A 80 2.47 -16.56 19.20
C ASP A 80 3.09 -16.02 17.89
N TYR A 81 3.63 -14.80 17.89
CA TYR A 81 4.25 -14.21 16.71
C TYR A 81 5.48 -15.00 16.22
N ASN A 82 6.27 -15.55 17.14
CA ASN A 82 7.49 -16.31 16.82
C ASN A 82 7.24 -17.81 16.64
N ASP A 83 6.05 -18.31 16.99
CA ASP A 83 5.73 -19.72 16.84
C ASP A 83 5.41 -20.08 15.37
N MET A 84 6.35 -20.75 14.72
CA MET A 84 6.18 -21.26 13.37
C MET A 84 5.19 -22.44 13.27
N SER A 85 4.77 -23.02 14.40
CA SER A 85 3.78 -24.10 14.47
C SER A 85 2.36 -23.60 14.19
N LEU A 86 2.01 -22.37 14.57
CA LEU A 86 0.69 -21.75 14.31
C LEU A 86 0.41 -21.62 12.80
N ASN A 87 1.44 -21.37 12.00
CA ASN A 87 1.38 -21.33 10.54
C ASN A 87 0.95 -22.69 9.91
N THR A 88 1.09 -23.79 10.65
CA THR A 88 0.65 -25.13 10.20
C THR A 88 -0.77 -25.48 10.64
N LEU A 89 -1.26 -24.89 11.74
CA LEU A 89 -2.63 -25.09 12.21
C LEU A 89 -3.64 -24.37 11.30
N ASP A 90 -3.32 -23.14 10.89
CA ASP A 90 -4.15 -22.38 9.94
C ASP A 90 -4.24 -23.08 8.57
N ARG A 91 -3.14 -23.72 8.13
CA ARG A 91 -3.13 -24.53 6.89
C ARG A 91 -3.94 -25.82 7.01
N LYS A 92 -3.99 -26.45 8.19
CA LYS A 92 -4.82 -27.64 8.45
C LYS A 92 -6.31 -27.28 8.54
N ALA A 93 -6.65 -26.21 9.25
CA ALA A 93 -8.02 -25.71 9.37
C ALA A 93 -8.61 -25.26 8.02
N ASN A 94 -7.82 -24.59 7.18
CA ASN A 94 -8.23 -24.23 5.82
C ASN A 94 -8.35 -25.44 4.87
N LYS A 95 -7.52 -26.47 5.03
CA LYS A 95 -7.66 -27.71 4.25
C LYS A 95 -8.91 -28.50 4.63
N GLU A 96 -9.20 -28.66 5.92
CA GLU A 96 -10.40 -29.37 6.40
C GLU A 96 -11.71 -28.67 6.05
N SER A 97 -11.69 -27.33 5.91
CA SER A 97 -12.86 -26.55 5.47
C SER A 97 -13.06 -26.54 3.95
N ALA A 98 -12.02 -26.85 3.16
CA ALA A 98 -12.09 -26.95 1.71
C ALA A 98 -12.46 -28.37 1.20
N GLU A 99 -12.35 -29.39 2.06
CA GLU A 99 -12.74 -30.78 1.77
C GLU A 99 -14.19 -31.12 2.21
N LYS A 100 -14.92 -30.16 2.80
CA LYS A 100 -16.37 -30.25 3.06
C LYS A 100 -17.17 -29.44 2.05
#